data_AF-A0A7C2H798-F1
#
_entry.id   AF-A0A7C2H798-F1
#
_cell.length_a   1.000
_cell.length_b   1.000
_cell.length_c   1.000
_cell.angle_alpha   90.00
_cell.angle_beta   90.00
_cell.angle_gamma   90.00
#
_symmetry.space_group_name_H-M   'P 1'
#
loop_
_entity.id
_entity.type
_entity.pdbx_description
1 polymer ?
#
loop_
_entity_poly.entity_id
_entity_poly.type
_entity_poly.pdbx_seq_one_letter_code
_entity_poly.pdbx_strand_id
1 'polypeptide(L)'
;MAHDLTRDTCPNCGRPVERGAAACPACGAPLGRAPVFTHTGLRYVLGYLPDAFAIWDRRAPAAPVERFPRTDEGWRAAWARYTSIERTFAEVPRGTPAQAIQYTHSGARYLLGYGADFFGIWERASPGAPVERFPRTDEGWRAAWYRFVALEPEHTEVGLGRPGSGGSPVAPSGWTAPAPAVRGRIHGAWWTLPILFGLVGGFVAWLANKDVDPRRAGWLLAVGALSSVTALALYLSSGPR
;
A
#
# COMPACT_ATOMS: atom_id res chain seq x y z
N MET A 1 26.54 -9.73 -30.99
CA MET A 1 25.41 -9.95 -30.06
C MET A 1 25.10 -8.61 -29.43
N ALA A 2 24.06 -7.93 -29.92
CA ALA A 2 23.69 -6.60 -29.48
C ALA A 2 23.03 -6.69 -28.10
N HIS A 3 23.69 -6.14 -27.08
CA HIS A 3 23.00 -5.89 -25.81
C HIS A 3 21.97 -4.79 -26.06
N ASP A 4 20.70 -5.17 -26.03
CA ASP A 4 19.53 -4.30 -26.11
C ASP A 4 19.55 -3.35 -24.90
N LEU A 5 20.16 -2.19 -25.08
CA LEU A 5 20.31 -1.18 -24.04
C LEU A 5 18.96 -0.55 -23.65
N THR A 6 17.85 -0.81 -24.34
CA THR A 6 16.63 0.02 -24.23
C THR A 6 15.72 -0.23 -23.02
N ARG A 7 15.98 -1.24 -22.19
CA ARG A 7 15.10 -1.64 -21.08
C ARG A 7 15.72 -1.36 -19.70
N ASP A 8 15.02 -0.56 -18.90
CA ASP A 8 15.27 -0.46 -17.46
C ASP A 8 14.48 -1.56 -16.73
N THR A 9 14.82 -1.86 -15.48
CA THR A 9 14.13 -2.88 -14.67
C THR A 9 13.26 -2.21 -13.62
N CYS A 10 12.02 -2.67 -13.43
CA CYS A 10 11.14 -2.16 -12.38
C CYS A 10 11.74 -2.46 -11.00
N PRO A 11 11.97 -1.44 -10.14
CA PRO A 11 12.53 -1.65 -8.81
C PRO A 11 11.56 -2.33 -7.84
N ASN A 12 10.27 -2.40 -8.19
CA ASN A 12 9.25 -3.01 -7.34
C ASN A 12 9.06 -4.51 -7.61
N CYS A 13 9.08 -4.93 -8.88
CA CYS A 13 8.78 -6.33 -9.25
C CYS A 13 9.87 -7.01 -10.09
N GLY A 14 10.96 -6.31 -10.40
CA GLY A 14 12.10 -6.87 -11.14
C GLY A 14 11.83 -7.15 -12.63
N ARG A 15 10.66 -6.79 -13.17
CA ARG A 15 10.35 -6.99 -14.59
C ARG A 15 10.95 -5.90 -15.48
N PRO A 16 11.34 -6.24 -16.72
CA PRO A 16 11.79 -5.24 -17.67
C PRO A 16 10.66 -4.26 -17.99
N VAL A 17 11.01 -2.99 -18.09
CA VAL A 17 10.10 -1.89 -18.40
C VAL A 17 10.69 -1.05 -19.53
N GLU A 18 9.81 -0.52 -20.38
CA GLU A 18 10.24 0.41 -21.42
C GLU A 18 10.78 1.69 -20.78
N ARG A 19 11.91 2.18 -21.29
CA ARG A 19 12.48 3.44 -20.82
C ARG A 19 11.49 4.59 -21.01
N GLY A 20 11.24 5.34 -19.94
CA GLY A 20 10.28 6.44 -19.93
C GLY A 20 8.83 6.05 -19.62
N ALA A 21 8.55 4.77 -19.35
CA ALA A 21 7.24 4.36 -18.85
C ALA A 21 6.91 5.09 -17.53
N ALA A 22 5.72 5.67 -17.41
CA ALA A 22 5.30 6.37 -16.19
C ALA A 22 4.96 5.38 -15.06
N ALA A 23 4.48 4.19 -15.42
CA ALA A 23 4.15 3.11 -14.50
C ALA A 23 4.45 1.74 -15.12
N CYS A 24 4.72 0.76 -14.26
CA CYS A 24 5.04 -0.59 -14.64
C CYS A 24 3.79 -1.30 -15.16
N PRO A 25 3.77 -1.80 -16.41
CA PRO A 25 2.61 -2.52 -16.94
C PRO A 25 2.37 -3.86 -16.22
N ALA A 26 3.38 -4.40 -15.54
CA ALA A 26 3.28 -5.67 -14.84
C ALA A 26 2.68 -5.57 -13.43
N CYS A 27 3.01 -4.51 -12.68
CA CYS A 27 2.58 -4.39 -11.27
C CYS A 27 1.93 -3.04 -10.93
N GLY A 28 1.81 -2.13 -11.89
CA GLY A 28 1.24 -0.79 -11.69
C GLY A 28 2.12 0.20 -10.95
N ALA A 29 3.33 -0.19 -10.51
CA ALA A 29 4.23 0.68 -9.76
C ALA A 29 4.70 1.87 -10.62
N PRO A 30 4.64 3.11 -10.13
CA PRO A 30 5.18 4.25 -10.87
C PRO A 30 6.69 4.07 -11.10
N LEU A 31 7.14 4.32 -12.32
CA LEU A 31 8.53 4.10 -12.77
C LEU A 31 9.31 5.41 -12.98
N GLY A 32 8.67 6.55 -12.77
CA GLY A 32 9.36 7.83 -12.64
C GLY A 32 9.90 8.03 -11.23
N ARG A 33 11.08 8.64 -11.09
CA ARG A 33 11.44 9.29 -9.81
C ARG A 33 10.34 10.28 -9.46
N ALA A 34 9.83 10.23 -8.24
CA ALA A 34 8.78 11.15 -7.87
C ALA A 34 9.29 12.60 -7.95
N PRO A 35 8.40 13.53 -8.31
CA PRO A 35 8.75 14.93 -8.36
C PRO A 35 9.13 15.45 -6.99
N VAL A 36 10.17 16.28 -6.97
CA VAL A 36 10.55 17.03 -5.78
C VAL A 36 9.91 18.41 -5.87
N PHE A 37 9.08 18.76 -4.88
CA PHE A 37 8.39 20.05 -4.87
C PHE A 37 9.25 21.11 -4.17
N THR A 38 9.32 22.28 -4.78
CA THR A 38 10.06 23.45 -4.27
C THR A 38 9.12 24.53 -3.79
N HIS A 39 7.95 24.69 -4.42
CA HIS A 39 6.98 25.72 -4.06
C HIS A 39 5.55 25.18 -4.11
N THR A 40 4.71 25.67 -3.21
CA THR A 40 3.31 25.27 -3.11
C THR A 40 2.38 26.48 -3.10
N GLY A 41 1.33 26.41 -3.93
CA GLY A 41 0.28 27.41 -4.04
C GLY A 41 -1.07 26.83 -3.63
N LEU A 42 -2.13 27.59 -3.89
CA LEU A 42 -3.49 27.18 -3.54
C LEU A 42 -3.96 25.97 -4.35
N ARG A 43 -3.64 25.93 -5.64
CA ARG A 43 -4.05 24.87 -6.57
C ARG A 43 -2.86 24.18 -7.25
N TYR A 44 -1.80 24.90 -7.54
CA TYR A 44 -0.65 24.39 -8.26
C TYR A 44 0.56 24.24 -7.35
N VAL A 45 1.46 23.32 -7.72
CA VAL A 45 2.76 23.14 -7.08
C VAL A 45 3.84 23.14 -8.15
N LEU A 46 4.98 23.75 -7.82
CA LEU A 46 6.17 23.79 -8.67
C LEU A 46 7.23 22.86 -8.09
N GLY A 47 7.89 22.12 -8.97
CA GLY A 47 8.94 21.19 -8.59
C GLY A 47 9.82 20.78 -9.76
N TYR A 48 10.58 19.72 -9.57
CA TYR A 48 11.45 19.17 -10.59
C TYR A 48 11.45 17.64 -10.60
N LEU A 49 11.68 17.13 -11.79
CA LEU A 49 12.04 15.76 -12.14
C LEU A 49 13.55 15.73 -12.44
N PRO A 50 14.15 14.54 -12.67
CA PRO A 50 15.56 14.45 -13.06
C PRO A 50 15.89 15.23 -14.34
N ASP A 51 14.94 15.31 -15.28
CA ASP A 51 15.11 15.81 -16.64
C ASP A 51 14.35 17.12 -16.93
N ALA A 52 13.49 17.57 -16.02
CA ALA A 52 12.63 18.73 -16.24
C ALA A 52 12.25 19.47 -14.96
N PHE A 53 11.90 20.75 -15.08
CA PHE A 53 11.02 21.42 -14.12
C PHE A 53 9.57 21.21 -14.53
N ALA A 54 8.66 21.23 -13.56
CA ALA A 54 7.24 21.06 -13.89
C ALA A 54 6.31 21.70 -12.88
N ILE A 55 5.08 21.95 -13.34
CA ILE A 55 3.97 22.43 -12.54
C ILE A 55 2.90 21.35 -12.52
N TRP A 56 2.38 21.03 -11.34
CA TRP A 56 1.30 20.06 -11.14
C TRP A 56 0.05 20.72 -10.57
N ASP A 57 -1.14 20.23 -10.96
CA ASP A 57 -2.40 20.57 -10.29
C ASP A 57 -2.58 19.64 -9.09
N ARG A 58 -2.78 20.20 -7.90
CA ARG A 58 -2.99 19.47 -6.64
C ARG A 58 -4.24 18.59 -6.68
N ARG A 59 -5.22 18.91 -7.52
CA ARG A 59 -6.44 18.11 -7.70
C ARG A 59 -6.21 16.90 -8.62
N ALA A 60 -5.15 16.91 -9.42
CA ALA A 60 -4.82 15.85 -10.37
C ALA A 60 -3.29 15.69 -10.52
N PRO A 61 -2.59 15.17 -9.48
CA PRO A 61 -1.12 15.18 -9.44
C PRO A 61 -0.46 14.09 -10.30
N ALA A 62 -1.24 13.24 -10.98
CA ALA A 62 -0.73 12.09 -11.73
C ALA A 62 0.23 12.48 -12.87
N ALA A 63 0.05 13.66 -13.45
CA ALA A 63 0.92 14.19 -14.49
C ALA A 63 1.11 15.71 -14.30
N PRO A 64 2.28 16.25 -14.67
CA PRO A 64 2.47 17.69 -14.70
C PRO A 64 1.58 18.31 -15.76
N VAL A 65 0.96 19.44 -15.41
CA VAL A 65 0.17 20.27 -16.33
C VAL A 65 1.09 20.92 -17.35
N GLU A 66 2.31 21.26 -16.92
CA GLU A 66 3.29 21.95 -17.76
C GLU A 66 4.71 21.51 -17.39
N ARG A 67 5.57 21.34 -18.40
CA ARG A 67 6.96 20.88 -18.27
C ARG A 67 7.91 21.87 -18.93
N PHE A 68 9.08 22.03 -18.33
CA PHE A 68 10.13 22.93 -18.79
C PHE A 68 11.48 22.21 -18.77
N PRO A 69 12.41 22.53 -19.69
CA PRO A 69 13.74 21.93 -19.71
C PRO A 69 14.49 22.10 -18.39
N ARG A 70 15.33 21.13 -18.00
CA ARG A 70 16.19 21.25 -16.80
C ARG A 70 17.41 22.16 -17.03
N THR A 71 17.15 23.39 -17.42
CA THR A 71 18.13 24.45 -17.66
C THR A 71 17.76 25.70 -16.88
N ASP A 72 18.68 26.66 -16.73
CA ASP A 72 18.38 27.92 -16.03
C ASP A 72 17.27 28.72 -16.72
N GLU A 73 17.20 28.66 -18.05
CA GLU A 73 16.11 29.25 -18.82
C GLU A 73 14.77 28.54 -18.57
N GLY A 74 14.79 27.21 -18.53
CA GLY A 74 13.60 26.42 -18.19
C GLY A 74 13.12 26.68 -16.76
N TRP A 75 14.03 26.91 -15.81
CA TRP A 75 13.67 27.35 -14.45
C TRP A 75 12.97 28.71 -14.45
N ARG A 76 13.54 29.71 -15.15
CA ARG A 76 12.94 31.06 -15.26
C ARG A 76 11.55 31.00 -15.87
N ALA A 77 11.37 30.21 -16.93
CA ALA A 77 10.08 30.01 -17.58
C ALA A 77 9.07 29.34 -16.64
N ALA A 78 9.47 28.27 -15.94
CA ALA A 78 8.64 27.57 -14.96
C ALA A 78 8.21 28.49 -13.81
N TRP A 79 9.14 29.31 -13.30
CA TRP A 79 8.88 30.26 -12.23
C TRP A 79 7.92 31.37 -12.65
N ALA A 80 8.16 31.99 -13.81
CA ALA A 80 7.28 33.03 -14.36
C ALA A 80 5.87 32.49 -14.58
N ARG A 81 5.77 31.25 -15.09
CA ARG A 81 4.49 30.59 -15.30
C ARG A 81 3.77 30.32 -13.98
N TYR A 82 4.45 29.72 -13.01
CA TYR A 82 3.89 29.39 -11.70
C TYR A 82 3.39 30.62 -10.96
N THR A 83 4.18 31.69 -10.90
CA THR A 83 3.79 32.94 -10.23
C THR A 83 2.66 33.70 -10.97
N SER A 84 2.51 33.50 -12.28
CA SER A 84 1.36 34.05 -13.03
C SER A 84 0.03 33.39 -12.68
N ILE A 85 0.05 32.10 -12.31
CA ILE A 85 -1.16 31.31 -12.02
C ILE A 85 -1.45 31.21 -10.50
N GLU A 86 -0.44 31.40 -9.65
CA GLU A 86 -0.55 31.38 -8.20
C GLU A 86 -0.15 32.73 -7.60
N ARG A 87 -1.16 33.50 -7.17
CA ARG A 87 -0.95 34.81 -6.50
C ARG A 87 -0.47 34.69 -5.06
N THR A 88 -0.67 33.54 -4.43
CA THR A 88 -0.26 33.27 -3.05
C THR A 88 0.43 31.92 -3.01
N PHE A 89 1.72 31.93 -2.68
CA PHE A 89 2.53 30.73 -2.61
C PHE A 89 3.49 30.78 -1.43
N ALA A 90 3.92 29.61 -0.99
CA ALA A 90 4.95 29.42 0.02
C ALA A 90 6.08 28.56 -0.55
N GLU A 91 7.30 28.85 -0.10
CA GLU A 91 8.43 27.95 -0.35
C GLU A 91 8.25 26.69 0.47
N VAL A 92 8.37 25.54 -0.18
CA VAL A 92 8.36 24.25 0.51
C VAL A 92 9.73 24.10 1.18
N PRO A 93 9.80 23.82 2.49
CA PRO A 93 11.08 23.59 3.17
C PRO A 93 11.95 22.61 2.39
N ARG A 94 13.06 23.15 1.85
CA ARG A 94 13.99 22.59 0.86
C ARG A 94 13.59 21.23 0.26
N GLY A 95 12.99 21.27 -0.94
CA GLY A 95 12.98 20.16 -1.89
C GLY A 95 12.53 18.82 -1.32
N THR A 96 11.32 18.77 -0.76
CA THR A 96 10.84 17.56 -0.09
C THR A 96 10.03 16.67 -1.04
N PRO A 97 10.38 15.37 -1.21
CA PRO A 97 9.47 14.36 -1.79
C PRO A 97 8.35 13.97 -0.80
N ALA A 98 7.92 14.89 0.06
CA ALA A 98 7.31 14.64 1.37
C ALA A 98 5.89 14.06 1.39
N GLN A 99 5.18 14.04 0.28
CA GLN A 99 3.81 13.52 0.31
C GLN A 99 3.84 12.00 0.24
N ALA A 100 3.07 11.36 1.12
CA ALA A 100 2.85 9.93 1.02
C ALA A 100 2.14 9.66 -0.32
N ILE A 101 2.75 8.81 -1.14
CA ILE A 101 2.08 8.27 -2.34
C ILE A 101 0.93 7.37 -1.88
N GLN A 102 1.14 6.64 -0.78
CA GLN A 102 0.12 5.82 -0.17
C GLN A 102 0.38 5.61 1.32
N TYR A 103 -0.69 5.54 2.11
CA TYR A 103 -0.66 5.04 3.48
C TYR A 103 -1.02 3.56 3.50
N THR A 104 -0.31 2.79 4.30
CA THR A 104 -0.54 1.36 4.49
C THR A 104 -1.16 1.07 5.85
N HIS A 105 -0.77 1.84 6.87
CA HIS A 105 -1.29 1.67 8.23
C HIS A 105 -1.64 3.01 8.83
N SER A 106 -2.63 3.00 9.72
CA SER A 106 -3.09 4.20 10.41
C SER A 106 -3.26 3.93 11.89
N GLY A 107 -2.63 4.76 12.72
CA GLY A 107 -2.79 4.77 14.18
C GLY A 107 -3.76 5.86 14.61
N ALA A 108 -3.83 6.15 15.90
CA ALA A 108 -4.64 7.23 16.44
C ALA A 108 -4.16 8.60 15.95
N ARG A 109 -2.84 8.84 15.99
CA ARG A 109 -2.20 10.11 15.66
C ARG A 109 -1.27 10.04 14.46
N TYR A 110 -0.65 8.91 14.21
CA TYR A 110 0.32 8.74 13.13
C TYR A 110 -0.19 7.83 12.00
N LEU A 111 0.35 8.02 10.81
CA LEU A 111 0.10 7.22 9.61
C LEU A 111 1.44 6.67 9.12
N LEU A 112 1.49 5.39 8.79
CA LEU A 112 2.64 4.78 8.12
C LEU A 112 2.31 4.60 6.64
N GLY A 113 3.27 4.92 5.80
CA GLY A 113 3.12 4.81 4.35
C GLY A 113 4.45 4.87 3.65
N TYR A 114 4.40 5.18 2.36
CA TYR A 114 5.59 5.38 1.57
C TYR A 114 5.47 6.57 0.66
N GLY A 115 6.60 7.27 0.54
CA GLY A 115 6.83 8.26 -0.50
C GLY A 115 7.48 7.60 -1.71
N ALA A 116 8.08 8.46 -2.53
CA ALA A 116 8.78 8.12 -3.75
C ALA A 116 9.85 7.02 -3.60
N ASP A 117 10.70 7.21 -2.60
CA ASP A 117 11.97 6.52 -2.40
C ASP A 117 12.27 6.32 -0.92
N PHE A 118 11.24 6.43 -0.06
CA PHE A 118 11.36 6.26 1.38
C PHE A 118 10.06 5.70 1.97
N PHE A 119 10.17 5.05 3.14
CA PHE A 119 9.04 4.83 4.03
C PHE A 119 8.94 5.98 5.02
N GLY A 120 7.73 6.42 5.34
CA GLY A 120 7.53 7.56 6.21
C GLY A 120 6.47 7.33 7.27
N ILE A 121 6.60 8.04 8.38
CA ILE A 121 5.55 8.18 9.38
C ILE A 121 5.07 9.62 9.32
N TRP A 122 3.79 9.85 9.08
CA TRP A 122 3.16 11.16 9.02
C TRP A 122 2.24 11.37 10.22
N GLU A 123 2.04 12.62 10.63
CA GLU A 123 1.01 12.96 11.60
C GLU A 123 -0.34 13.14 10.89
N ARG A 124 -1.39 12.52 11.43
CA ARG A 124 -2.73 12.49 10.83
C ARG A 124 -3.37 13.88 10.79
N ALA A 125 -3.13 14.71 11.81
CA ALA A 125 -3.66 16.08 11.86
C ALA A 125 -3.00 17.02 10.84
N SER A 126 -1.84 16.63 10.30
CA SER A 126 -0.96 17.48 9.49
C SER A 126 -0.09 16.63 8.54
N PRO A 127 -0.68 15.95 7.53
CA PRO A 127 0.03 14.95 6.71
C PRO A 127 1.03 15.55 5.69
N GLY A 128 1.42 16.81 5.85
CA GLY A 128 2.28 17.53 4.90
C GLY A 128 3.67 16.91 4.76
N ALA A 129 4.41 16.79 5.87
CA ALA A 129 5.74 16.18 5.89
C ALA A 129 5.76 14.95 6.79
N PRO A 130 6.51 13.90 6.41
CA PRO A 130 6.73 12.78 7.31
C PRO A 130 7.54 13.28 8.51
N VAL A 131 7.05 12.95 9.69
CA VAL A 131 7.73 13.17 10.98
C VAL A 131 9.01 12.35 11.03
N GLU A 132 8.99 11.13 10.49
CA GLU A 132 10.17 10.27 10.39
C GLU A 132 10.26 9.62 9.00
N ARG A 133 11.48 9.42 8.50
CA ARG A 133 11.77 8.82 7.20
C ARG A 133 12.76 7.68 7.33
N PHE A 134 12.57 6.66 6.50
CA PHE A 134 13.41 5.48 6.45
C PHE A 134 13.75 5.13 5.00
N PRO A 135 14.94 4.61 4.70
CA PRO A 135 15.33 4.21 3.35
C PRO A 135 14.33 3.23 2.73
N ARG A 136 14.11 3.27 1.41
CA ARG A 136 13.28 2.29 0.68
C ARG A 136 14.02 0.96 0.50
N THR A 137 14.33 0.31 1.62
CA THR A 137 14.96 -1.02 1.72
C THR A 137 14.19 -1.86 2.74
N ASP A 138 14.42 -3.18 2.75
CA ASP A 138 13.76 -4.08 3.71
C ASP A 138 14.10 -3.73 5.17
N GLU A 139 15.35 -3.33 5.42
CA GLU A 139 15.79 -2.85 6.73
C GLU A 139 15.09 -1.54 7.11
N GLY A 140 14.97 -0.61 6.15
CA GLY A 140 14.24 0.65 6.36
C GLY A 140 12.75 0.43 6.61
N TRP A 141 12.13 -0.55 5.95
CA TRP A 141 10.74 -0.94 6.23
C TRP A 141 10.57 -1.47 7.65
N ARG A 142 11.44 -2.40 8.08
CA ARG A 142 11.42 -2.94 9.44
C ARG A 142 11.60 -1.84 10.49
N ALA A 143 12.55 -0.94 10.28
CA ALA A 143 12.78 0.19 11.18
C ALA A 143 11.55 1.11 11.26
N ALA A 144 10.93 1.43 10.12
CA ALA A 144 9.70 2.22 10.07
C ALA A 144 8.54 1.54 10.80
N TRP A 145 8.40 0.23 10.61
CA TRP A 145 7.37 -0.58 11.27
C TRP A 145 7.54 -0.60 12.79
N TYR A 146 8.73 -0.94 13.28
CA TYR A 146 9.01 -0.96 14.72
C TYR A 146 8.76 0.41 15.35
N ARG A 147 9.15 1.47 14.67
CA ARG A 147 8.93 2.82 15.15
C ARG A 147 7.45 3.18 15.21
N PHE A 148 6.70 2.85 14.16
CA PHE A 148 5.26 3.11 14.08
C PHE A 148 4.49 2.37 15.18
N VAL A 149 4.75 1.08 15.38
CA VAL A 149 4.06 0.29 16.43
C VAL A 149 4.41 0.77 17.83
N ALA A 150 5.63 1.26 18.06
CA ALA A 150 6.00 1.86 19.34
C ALA A 150 5.24 3.17 19.64
N LEU A 151 4.90 3.93 18.60
CA LEU A 151 4.13 5.17 18.71
C LEU A 151 2.61 4.93 18.75
N GLU A 152 2.15 3.87 18.08
CA GLU A 152 0.74 3.56 17.86
C GLU A 152 0.41 2.09 18.19
N PRO A 153 0.27 1.75 19.48
CA PRO A 153 -0.09 0.40 19.91
C PRO A 153 -1.45 -0.04 19.36
N GLU A 154 -2.38 0.90 19.19
CA GLU A 154 -3.75 0.70 18.69
C GLU A 154 -3.86 1.12 17.21
N HIS A 155 -3.06 0.51 16.32
CA HIS A 155 -3.08 0.79 14.88
C HIS A 155 -4.01 -0.15 14.10
N THR A 156 -4.51 0.32 12.95
CA THR A 156 -5.35 -0.45 12.02
C THR A 156 -4.77 -0.38 10.61
N GLU A 157 -4.83 -1.50 9.88
CA GLU A 157 -4.47 -1.55 8.46
C GLU A 157 -5.46 -0.73 7.62
N VAL A 158 -4.94 0.08 6.70
CA VAL A 158 -5.77 0.81 5.74
C VAL A 158 -5.91 -0.05 4.49
N GLY A 159 -7.09 -0.65 4.31
CA GLY A 159 -7.36 -1.59 3.22
C GLY A 159 -7.17 -0.97 1.83
N LEU A 160 -6.35 -1.61 1.01
CA LEU A 160 -6.25 -1.41 -0.43
C LEU A 160 -7.58 -1.77 -1.11
N GLY A 161 -8.25 -0.78 -1.70
CA GLY A 161 -9.52 -0.97 -2.39
C GLY A 161 -9.44 -2.00 -3.53
N ARG A 162 -10.32 -2.99 -3.49
CA ARG A 162 -10.66 -3.85 -4.63
C ARG A 162 -11.80 -3.16 -5.41
N PRO A 163 -11.75 -3.03 -6.76
CA PRO A 163 -12.84 -2.44 -7.52
C PRO A 163 -13.96 -3.47 -7.74
N GLY A 164 -15.20 -3.13 -7.38
CA GLY A 164 -16.37 -3.89 -7.81
C GLY A 164 -17.63 -3.67 -6.95
N SER A 165 -18.70 -3.20 -7.60
CA SER A 165 -20.11 -2.97 -7.17
C SER A 165 -20.33 -1.72 -6.28
N GLY A 166 -21.07 -0.68 -6.66
CA GLY A 166 -22.02 -0.48 -7.77
C GLY A 166 -23.33 0.09 -7.22
N GLY A 167 -23.48 1.43 -7.28
CA GLY A 167 -24.73 2.22 -7.12
C GLY A 167 -25.29 2.37 -5.68
N SER A 168 -25.97 3.43 -5.25
CA SER A 168 -26.28 4.83 -5.68
C SER A 168 -27.20 5.41 -4.55
N PRO A 169 -27.76 6.63 -4.60
CA PRO A 169 -27.18 7.97 -4.43
C PRO A 169 -27.75 8.77 -3.20
N VAL A 170 -27.01 9.82 -2.80
CA VAL A 170 -27.37 11.13 -2.16
C VAL A 170 -28.64 11.28 -1.28
N ALA A 171 -28.46 11.77 -0.04
CA ALA A 171 -29.23 12.91 0.54
C ALA A 171 -28.56 13.48 1.84
N PRO A 172 -28.78 14.77 2.20
CA PRO A 172 -27.86 15.58 3.00
C PRO A 172 -28.21 15.74 4.49
N SER A 173 -27.21 16.20 5.25
CA SER A 173 -27.26 17.02 6.49
C SER A 173 -28.30 16.69 7.57
N GLY A 174 -27.81 16.18 8.70
CA GLY A 174 -28.50 16.23 9.99
C GLY A 174 -27.71 15.48 11.06
N TRP A 175 -26.99 16.20 11.92
CA TRP A 175 -26.29 15.63 13.07
C TRP A 175 -27.29 14.84 13.92
N THR A 176 -27.12 13.51 13.96
CA THR A 176 -27.81 12.64 14.91
C THR A 176 -26.77 11.68 15.49
N ALA A 177 -26.84 11.50 16.81
CA ALA A 177 -25.91 10.82 17.71
C ALA A 177 -25.29 9.50 17.16
N PRO A 178 -24.08 9.11 17.63
CA PRO A 178 -23.46 7.86 17.20
C PRO A 178 -24.36 6.67 17.56
N ALA A 179 -24.77 5.93 16.52
CA ALA A 179 -25.44 4.65 16.67
C ALA A 179 -24.55 3.67 17.46
N PRO A 180 -25.11 2.79 18.30
CA PRO A 180 -24.33 1.76 18.96
C PRO A 180 -23.66 0.90 17.88
N ALA A 181 -22.34 0.73 18.00
CA ALA A 181 -21.56 -0.11 17.11
C ALA A 181 -22.20 -1.50 17.03
N VAL A 182 -22.74 -1.84 15.86
CA VAL A 182 -23.15 -3.20 15.55
C VAL A 182 -21.87 -4.03 15.55
N ARG A 183 -21.57 -4.69 16.68
CA ARG A 183 -20.54 -5.72 16.75
C ARG A 183 -20.96 -6.80 15.76
N GLY A 184 -20.33 -6.81 14.59
CA GLY A 184 -20.51 -7.87 13.61
C GLY A 184 -20.23 -9.20 14.30
N ARG A 185 -21.26 -10.03 14.44
CA ARG A 185 -21.16 -11.35 15.05
C ARG A 185 -20.33 -12.20 14.11
N ILE A 186 -19.04 -12.37 14.40
CA ILE A 186 -18.18 -13.30 13.67
C ILE A 186 -18.83 -14.67 13.81
N HIS A 187 -19.25 -15.26 12.70
CA HIS A 187 -19.94 -16.54 12.70
C HIS A 187 -18.95 -17.62 13.09
N GLY A 188 -19.25 -18.34 14.18
CA GLY A 188 -18.38 -19.39 14.73
C GLY A 188 -18.03 -20.51 13.73
N ALA A 189 -18.76 -20.59 12.61
CA ALA A 189 -18.49 -21.51 11.50
C ALA A 189 -17.17 -21.23 10.75
N TRP A 190 -16.50 -20.08 10.91
CA TRP A 190 -15.14 -19.91 10.37
C TRP A 190 -14.12 -20.86 11.01
N TRP A 191 -14.33 -21.25 12.26
CA TRP A 191 -13.42 -22.13 12.99
C TRP A 191 -13.52 -23.60 12.55
N THR A 192 -14.53 -23.98 11.79
CA THR A 192 -14.64 -25.34 11.25
C THR A 192 -13.83 -25.54 9.97
N LEU A 193 -13.35 -24.45 9.33
CA LEU A 193 -12.58 -24.54 8.09
C LEU A 193 -11.28 -25.34 8.21
N PRO A 194 -10.42 -25.17 9.25
CA PRO A 194 -9.22 -25.97 9.40
C PRO A 194 -9.51 -27.47 9.57
N ILE A 195 -10.61 -27.83 10.23
CA ILE A 195 -11.02 -29.22 10.45
C ILE A 195 -11.44 -29.86 9.12
N LEU A 196 -12.24 -29.15 8.32
CA LEU A 196 -12.63 -29.61 6.98
C LEU A 196 -11.42 -29.73 6.06
N PHE A 197 -10.49 -28.77 6.10
CA PHE A 197 -9.27 -28.83 5.29
C PHE A 197 -8.36 -30.01 5.66
N GLY A 198 -8.27 -30.36 6.94
CA GLY A 198 -7.55 -31.54 7.42
C GLY A 198 -8.14 -32.85 6.88
N LEU A 199 -9.47 -32.99 6.92
CA LEU A 199 -10.18 -34.17 6.39
C LEU A 199 -10.03 -34.29 4.87
N VAL A 200 -10.21 -33.19 4.13
CA VAL A 200 -10.06 -33.17 2.67
C VAL A 200 -8.61 -33.46 2.28
N GLY A 201 -7.63 -32.85 2.95
CA GLY A 201 -6.21 -33.10 2.71
C GLY A 201 -5.79 -34.54 2.97
N GLY A 202 -6.26 -35.14 4.08
CA GLY A 202 -6.01 -36.54 4.40
C GLY A 202 -6.65 -37.50 3.39
N PHE A 203 -7.87 -37.20 2.93
CA PHE A 203 -8.57 -38.01 1.93
C PHE A 203 -7.90 -37.94 0.55
N VAL A 204 -7.45 -36.76 0.13
CA VAL A 204 -6.71 -36.58 -1.14
C VAL A 204 -5.35 -37.28 -1.09
N ALA A 205 -4.61 -37.15 0.01
CA ALA A 205 -3.33 -37.83 0.19
C ALA A 205 -3.47 -39.36 0.19
N TRP A 206 -4.59 -39.88 0.71
CA TRP A 206 -4.94 -41.29 0.63
C TRP A 206 -5.26 -41.72 -0.80
N LEU A 207 -6.12 -40.99 -1.52
CA LEU A 207 -6.46 -41.30 -2.92
C LEU A 207 -5.22 -41.35 -3.82
N ALA A 208 -4.25 -40.47 -3.57
CA ALA A 208 -3.00 -40.44 -4.33
C ALA A 208 -2.06 -41.62 -4.04
N ASN A 209 -2.14 -42.23 -2.85
CA ASN A 209 -1.21 -43.29 -2.41
C ASN A 209 -1.86 -44.67 -2.26
N LYS A 210 -3.19 -44.80 -2.38
CA LYS A 210 -3.92 -46.04 -2.09
C LYS A 210 -3.49 -47.22 -2.97
N ASP A 211 -3.09 -46.96 -4.22
CA ASP A 211 -2.75 -47.99 -5.20
C ASP A 211 -1.26 -48.37 -5.14
N VAL A 212 -0.43 -47.63 -4.41
CA VAL A 212 1.03 -47.84 -4.32
C VAL A 212 1.42 -48.64 -3.08
N ASP A 213 0.84 -48.33 -1.92
CA ASP A 213 1.05 -49.12 -0.69
C ASP A 213 -0.17 -48.96 0.26
N PRO A 214 -1.08 -49.94 0.30
CA PRO A 214 -2.34 -49.83 1.04
C PRO A 214 -2.12 -49.75 2.55
N ARG A 215 -1.00 -50.27 3.08
CA ARG A 215 -0.68 -50.17 4.51
C ARG A 215 -0.24 -48.77 4.89
N ARG A 216 0.57 -48.09 4.07
CA ARG A 216 0.95 -46.69 4.31
C ARG A 216 -0.22 -45.73 4.09
N ALA A 217 -1.06 -46.00 3.11
CA ALA A 217 -2.28 -45.23 2.87
C ALA A 217 -3.22 -45.29 4.10
N GLY A 218 -3.39 -46.46 4.71
CA GLY A 218 -4.15 -46.61 5.96
C GLY A 218 -3.61 -45.76 7.11
N TRP A 219 -2.28 -45.72 7.30
CA TRP A 219 -1.66 -44.88 8.32
C TRP A 219 -1.82 -43.38 8.06
N LEU A 220 -1.76 -42.94 6.79
CA LEU A 220 -1.98 -41.54 6.43
C LEU A 220 -3.42 -41.09 6.70
N LEU A 221 -4.43 -41.94 6.43
CA LEU A 221 -5.81 -41.68 6.84
C LEU A 221 -5.97 -41.66 8.36
N ALA A 222 -5.37 -42.63 9.06
CA ALA A 222 -5.48 -42.72 10.51
C ALA A 222 -4.88 -41.48 11.21
N VAL A 223 -3.74 -40.97 10.72
CA VAL A 223 -3.12 -39.74 11.23
C VAL A 223 -3.98 -38.51 10.93
N GLY A 224 -4.54 -38.40 9.72
CA GLY A 224 -5.45 -37.31 9.36
C GLY A 224 -6.75 -37.31 10.16
N ALA A 225 -7.32 -38.49 10.43
CA ALA A 225 -8.49 -38.65 11.27
C ALA A 225 -8.18 -38.31 12.73
N LEU A 226 -7.05 -38.81 13.26
CA LEU A 226 -6.64 -38.58 14.65
C LEU A 226 -6.34 -37.10 14.92
N SER A 227 -5.67 -36.40 14.00
CA SER A 227 -5.40 -34.96 14.14
C SER A 227 -6.68 -34.13 14.10
N SER A 228 -7.65 -34.50 13.25
CA SER A 228 -8.95 -33.84 13.16
C SER A 228 -9.79 -34.05 14.42
N VAL A 229 -9.79 -35.26 15.00
CA VAL A 229 -10.46 -35.56 16.28
C VAL A 229 -9.82 -34.78 17.42
N THR A 230 -8.48 -34.69 17.45
CA THR A 230 -7.75 -33.95 18.49
C THR A 230 -8.06 -32.45 18.41
N ALA A 231 -8.08 -31.88 17.20
CA ALA A 231 -8.43 -30.47 17.00
C ALA A 231 -9.89 -30.19 17.42
N LEU A 232 -10.82 -31.09 17.11
CA LEU A 232 -12.23 -30.98 17.52
C LEU A 232 -12.38 -31.09 19.05
N ALA A 233 -11.65 -31.99 19.70
CA ALA A 233 -11.67 -32.12 21.16
C ALA A 233 -11.12 -30.86 21.86
N LEU A 234 -10.03 -30.29 21.34
CA LEU A 234 -9.49 -29.03 21.83
C LEU A 234 -10.50 -27.88 21.67
N TYR A 235 -11.18 -27.81 20.53
CA TYR A 235 -12.22 -26.82 20.27
C TYR A 235 -13.42 -26.95 21.22
N LEU A 236 -13.89 -28.16 21.49
CA LEU A 236 -14.97 -28.39 22.44
C LEU A 236 -14.55 -28.06 23.89
N SER A 237 -13.27 -28.29 24.22
CA SER A 237 -12.71 -27.96 25.54
C SER A 237 -12.45 -26.47 25.76
N SER A 238 -12.32 -25.68 24.69
CA SER A 238 -12.13 -24.22 24.74
C SER A 238 -13.44 -23.42 24.67
N GLY A 239 -14.59 -24.10 24.71
CA GLY A 239 -15.89 -23.46 24.85
C GLY A 239 -16.00 -22.60 26.11
N PRO A 240 -16.69 -21.45 26.06
CA PRO A 240 -16.72 -20.49 27.16
C PRO A 240 -17.49 -21.06 28.36
N ARG A 241 -16.92 -20.92 29.56
CA ARG A 241 -17.70 -21.00 30.80
C ARG A 241 -18.58 -19.76 30.94
#